data_AF-A0A261GAV0-F1
#
_entry.id   AF-A0A261GAV0-F1
#
_cell.length_a   1.000
_cell.length_b   1.000
_cell.length_c   1.000
_cell.angle_alpha   90.00
_cell.angle_beta   90.00
_cell.angle_gamma   90.00
#
_symmetry.space_group_name_H-M   'P 1'
#
loop_
_entity.id
_entity.type
_entity.pdbx_description
1 polymer ?
#
loop_
_entity_poly.entity_id
_entity_poly.type
_entity_poly.pdbx_seq_one_letter_code
_entity_poly.pdbx_strand_id
1 'polypeptide(L)'
;MKHAFLIMAHNNWNQLKTLISLLDDERCSIFLHVDNGSKSFNQQMFEGLTEHASLRFLPRMNISWGGDRQIFCEMLLLKESRKSNCDYYHLLSGMDLPLHKIDYIDRFFEEHNGKEFVHFTEIGDSISTSTRDRIAIWHPFQNQLGRHCSYVDFALSNIQKSIHVDRLQSCTKTLGKGAQWFSITRNFVDYVITNWSYYQKMFTNSYCADEMFLQTMLLNSPLRKNIFRPEPDDDYASIMRIIDWERGNPYVFRACDLETLRNSAMLFARKFDERIDNNVIMKIAKEIRSSN
;
A
#
# COMPACT_ATOMS: atom_id res chain seq x y z
N MET A 1 -8.47 -3.92 -19.53
CA MET A 1 -8.94 -2.91 -18.53
C MET A 1 -7.96 -1.75 -18.38
N LYS A 2 -8.32 -0.66 -17.66
CA LYS A 2 -7.41 0.46 -17.33
C LYS A 2 -6.95 0.43 -15.87
N HIS A 3 -5.66 0.69 -15.65
CA HIS A 3 -5.02 0.55 -14.33
C HIS A 3 -4.42 1.87 -13.84
N ALA A 4 -4.69 2.21 -12.59
CA ALA A 4 -3.99 3.27 -11.87
C ALA A 4 -2.96 2.66 -10.91
N PHE A 5 -1.70 3.05 -11.04
CA PHE A 5 -0.63 2.67 -10.12
C PHE A 5 -0.29 3.84 -9.19
N LEU A 6 -0.47 3.64 -7.90
CA LEU A 6 -0.34 4.65 -6.86
C LEU A 6 0.95 4.31 -6.09
N ILE A 7 2.01 5.06 -6.34
CA ILE A 7 3.36 4.73 -5.87
C ILE A 7 3.77 5.69 -4.75
N MET A 8 4.13 5.12 -3.60
CA MET A 8 4.77 5.84 -2.48
C MET A 8 6.27 5.53 -2.43
N ALA A 9 7.13 6.51 -2.69
CA ALA A 9 8.58 6.32 -2.74
C ALA A 9 9.34 7.28 -1.82
N HIS A 10 10.53 6.87 -1.37
CA HIS A 10 11.38 7.69 -0.50
C HIS A 10 12.91 7.53 -0.75
N ASN A 11 13.33 6.62 -1.62
CA ASN A 11 14.73 6.39 -2.01
C ASN A 11 14.80 5.46 -3.23
N ASN A 12 16.01 4.97 -3.53
CA ASN A 12 16.32 3.97 -4.56
C ASN A 12 15.83 4.38 -5.96
N TRP A 13 16.39 5.47 -6.47
CA TRP A 13 15.85 6.13 -7.66
C TRP A 13 15.99 5.28 -8.94
N ASN A 14 17.03 4.45 -9.09
CA ASN A 14 17.13 3.62 -10.31
C ASN A 14 16.16 2.43 -10.26
N GLN A 15 15.93 1.87 -9.08
CA GLN A 15 14.87 0.89 -8.84
C GLN A 15 13.50 1.49 -9.10
N LEU A 16 13.22 2.70 -8.62
CA LEU A 16 11.96 3.39 -8.90
C LEU A 16 11.79 3.64 -10.41
N LYS A 17 12.86 4.04 -11.12
CA LYS A 17 12.83 4.14 -12.59
C LYS A 17 12.51 2.81 -13.24
N THR A 18 13.12 1.73 -12.75
CA THR A 18 12.88 0.38 -13.25
C THR A 18 11.42 -0.01 -13.04
N LEU A 19 10.87 0.15 -11.83
CA LEU A 19 9.46 -0.08 -11.53
C LEU A 19 8.55 0.68 -12.50
N ILE A 20 8.74 2.00 -12.63
CA ILE A 20 7.90 2.83 -13.51
C ILE A 20 7.99 2.36 -14.97
N SER A 21 9.20 2.04 -15.46
CA SER A 21 9.38 1.55 -16.84
C SER A 21 8.73 0.19 -17.11
N LEU A 22 8.55 -0.65 -16.08
CA LEU A 22 7.85 -1.93 -16.20
C LEU A 22 6.33 -1.77 -16.20
N LEU A 23 5.83 -0.59 -15.82
CA LEU A 23 4.41 -0.23 -15.80
C LEU A 23 4.04 0.68 -16.98
N ASP A 24 4.96 0.93 -17.92
CA ASP A 24 4.76 1.81 -19.06
C ASP A 24 3.95 1.11 -20.17
N ASP A 25 2.64 1.31 -20.14
CA ASP A 25 1.67 0.72 -21.06
C ASP A 25 0.49 1.69 -21.25
N GLU A 26 -0.16 1.67 -22.42
CA GLU A 26 -1.26 2.59 -22.78
C GLU A 26 -2.50 2.45 -21.87
N ARG A 27 -2.65 1.30 -21.21
CA ARG A 27 -3.73 1.05 -20.22
C ARG A 27 -3.42 1.66 -18.85
N CYS A 28 -2.21 2.15 -18.63
CA CYS A 28 -1.71 2.50 -17.30
C CYS A 28 -1.65 4.01 -17.05
N SER A 29 -1.99 4.40 -15.82
CA SER A 29 -1.82 5.76 -15.30
C SER A 29 -1.05 5.70 -13.98
N ILE A 30 0.13 6.31 -13.92
CA ILE A 30 1.05 6.24 -12.79
C ILE A 30 0.99 7.55 -11.99
N PHE A 31 0.71 7.42 -10.70
CA PHE A 31 0.66 8.51 -9.73
C PHE A 31 1.77 8.31 -8.71
N LEU A 32 2.74 9.21 -8.67
CA LEU A 32 3.92 9.09 -7.85
C LEU A 32 3.94 10.15 -6.75
N HIS A 33 3.91 9.70 -5.51
CA HIS A 33 4.27 10.50 -4.35
C HIS A 33 5.71 10.19 -3.94
N VAL A 34 6.49 11.24 -3.74
CA VAL A 34 7.84 11.13 -3.15
C VAL A 34 7.87 11.85 -1.82
N ASP A 35 8.27 11.12 -0.78
CA ASP A 35 8.39 11.62 0.57
C ASP A 35 9.24 12.90 0.64
N ASN A 36 8.77 13.92 1.38
CA ASN A 36 9.42 15.23 1.47
C ASN A 36 10.74 15.22 2.27
N GLY A 37 10.97 14.20 3.08
CA GLY A 37 12.24 13.89 3.73
C GLY A 37 13.32 13.43 2.74
N SER A 38 12.95 12.96 1.55
CA SER A 38 13.88 12.52 0.50
C SER A 38 14.60 13.70 -0.16
N LYS A 39 15.67 14.20 0.46
CA LYS A 39 16.39 15.41 -0.02
C LYS A 39 17.16 15.21 -1.32
N SER A 40 17.53 13.97 -1.64
CA SER A 40 18.21 13.62 -2.89
C SER A 40 17.29 13.45 -4.09
N PHE A 41 15.96 13.62 -3.92
CA PHE A 41 15.02 13.46 -5.01
C PHE A 41 15.05 14.65 -5.97
N ASN A 42 15.20 14.36 -7.27
CA ASN A 42 15.01 15.32 -8.35
C ASN A 42 14.02 14.74 -9.37
N GLN A 43 12.92 15.45 -9.62
CA GLN A 43 11.89 15.03 -10.57
C GLN A 43 12.42 14.92 -12.01
N GLN A 44 13.41 15.74 -12.39
CA GLN A 44 14.02 15.71 -13.73
C GLN A 44 14.67 14.36 -14.07
N MET A 45 15.02 13.57 -13.04
CA MET A 45 15.57 12.23 -13.24
C MET A 45 14.60 11.26 -13.93
N PHE A 46 13.31 11.60 -13.99
CA PHE A 46 12.22 10.78 -14.53
C PHE A 46 11.63 11.37 -15.82
N GLU A 47 12.22 12.43 -16.37
CA GLU A 47 11.80 13.00 -17.65
C GLU A 47 11.98 11.99 -18.77
N GLY A 48 10.95 11.83 -19.62
CA GLY A 48 10.94 10.89 -20.74
C GLY A 48 10.98 9.41 -20.34
N LEU A 49 10.73 9.08 -19.07
CA LEU A 49 10.80 7.70 -18.59
C LEU A 49 9.67 6.81 -19.11
N THR A 50 8.52 7.39 -19.43
CA THR A 50 7.34 6.69 -19.94
C THR A 50 6.97 7.23 -21.31
N GLU A 51 6.75 6.33 -22.28
CA GLU A 51 6.30 6.66 -23.63
C GLU A 51 4.78 6.48 -23.78
N HIS A 52 4.19 5.53 -23.05
CA HIS A 52 2.79 5.12 -23.21
C HIS A 52 1.90 5.48 -22.02
N ALA A 53 2.38 5.24 -20.80
CA ALA A 53 1.67 5.55 -19.58
C ALA A 53 1.79 7.04 -19.23
N SER A 54 0.75 7.60 -18.60
CA SER A 54 0.88 8.91 -17.97
C SER A 54 1.66 8.80 -16.66
N LEU A 55 2.68 9.63 -16.44
CA LEU A 55 3.38 9.74 -15.15
C LEU A 55 3.09 11.09 -14.48
N ARG A 56 2.42 11.08 -13.34
CA ARG A 56 2.04 12.29 -12.59
C ARG A 56 2.67 12.31 -11.20
N PHE A 57 3.51 13.32 -10.96
CA PHE A 57 4.04 13.63 -9.64
C PHE A 57 3.00 14.36 -8.79
N LEU A 58 2.81 13.91 -7.55
CA LEU A 58 1.89 14.51 -6.60
C LEU A 58 2.62 15.40 -5.58
N PRO A 59 1.89 16.33 -4.92
CA PRO A 59 2.44 17.14 -3.84
C PRO A 59 3.13 16.27 -2.78
N ARG A 60 4.37 16.64 -2.43
CA ARG A 60 5.19 15.91 -1.47
C ARG A 60 4.69 16.16 -0.06
N MET A 61 4.74 15.11 0.76
CA MET A 61 4.38 15.14 2.19
C MET A 61 5.49 14.45 2.97
N ASN A 62 5.77 14.91 4.19
CA ASN A 62 6.69 14.22 5.08
C ASN A 62 5.95 13.09 5.80
N ILE A 63 6.33 11.85 5.50
CA ILE A 63 5.76 10.61 5.97
C ILE A 63 6.73 9.97 6.97
N SER A 64 6.27 9.81 8.19
CA SER A 64 6.98 9.05 9.21
C SER A 64 6.41 7.65 9.29
N TRP A 65 7.29 6.68 9.58
CA TRP A 65 6.87 5.29 9.75
C TRP A 65 5.81 5.19 10.86
N GLY A 66 4.68 4.54 10.56
CA GLY A 66 3.58 4.32 11.48
C GLY A 66 2.72 5.55 11.80
N GLY A 67 3.01 6.72 11.20
CA GLY A 67 2.20 7.93 11.40
C GLY A 67 0.99 7.97 10.48
N ASP A 68 -0.10 8.59 10.93
CA ASP A 68 -1.35 8.74 10.17
C ASP A 68 -1.17 9.42 8.80
N ARG A 69 -0.08 10.18 8.60
CA ARG A 69 0.28 10.80 7.32
C ARG A 69 0.43 9.80 6.18
N GLN A 70 0.74 8.54 6.47
CA GLN A 70 0.70 7.46 5.48
C GLN A 70 -0.69 7.35 4.84
N ILE A 71 -1.75 7.34 5.65
CA ILE A 71 -3.14 7.30 5.19
C ILE A 71 -3.51 8.56 4.42
N PHE A 72 -3.05 9.74 4.87
CA PHE A 72 -3.27 10.98 4.14
C PHE A 72 -2.60 10.98 2.76
N CYS A 73 -1.43 10.35 2.64
CA CYS A 73 -0.76 10.15 1.35
C CYS A 73 -1.56 9.20 0.45
N GLU A 74 -2.03 8.07 0.98
CA GLU A 74 -2.91 7.15 0.24
C GLU A 74 -4.18 7.85 -0.23
N MET A 75 -4.82 8.67 0.62
CA MET A 75 -5.99 9.45 0.25
C MET A 75 -5.70 10.51 -0.80
N LEU A 76 -4.52 11.15 -0.77
CA LEU A 76 -4.09 12.08 -1.83
C LEU A 76 -3.93 11.33 -3.16
N LEU A 77 -3.26 10.18 -3.13
CA LEU A 77 -3.07 9.32 -4.30
C LEU A 77 -4.42 8.88 -4.87
N LEU A 78 -5.34 8.36 -4.05
CA LEU A 78 -6.67 7.91 -4.45
C LEU A 78 -7.50 9.04 -5.07
N LYS A 79 -7.50 10.24 -4.45
CA LYS A 79 -8.24 11.40 -4.96
C LYS A 79 -7.72 11.89 -6.30
N GLU A 80 -6.40 11.91 -6.49
CA GLU A 80 -5.80 12.34 -7.75
C GLU A 80 -5.92 11.28 -8.84
N SER A 81 -5.74 10.01 -8.49
CA SER A 81 -5.89 8.89 -9.43
C SER A 81 -7.33 8.69 -9.85
N ARG A 82 -8.31 9.02 -9.00
CA ARG A 82 -9.72 8.87 -9.37
C ARG A 82 -10.10 9.65 -10.65
N LYS A 83 -9.32 10.67 -11.02
CA LYS A 83 -9.51 11.49 -12.22
C LYS A 83 -9.13 10.78 -13.53
N SER A 84 -8.32 9.71 -13.50
CA SER A 84 -7.87 9.00 -14.72
C SER A 84 -8.86 7.98 -15.28
N ASN A 85 -10.07 7.89 -14.71
CA ASN A 85 -11.12 6.95 -15.15
C ASN A 85 -10.67 5.47 -15.24
N CYS A 86 -9.67 5.06 -14.46
CA CYS A 86 -9.20 3.67 -14.40
C CYS A 86 -10.25 2.76 -13.73
N ASP A 87 -10.17 1.47 -14.03
CA ASP A 87 -11.05 0.44 -13.48
C ASP A 87 -10.52 -0.09 -12.14
N TYR A 88 -9.20 -0.29 -12.07
CA TYR A 88 -8.48 -0.76 -10.88
C TYR A 88 -7.39 0.21 -10.41
N TYR A 89 -7.16 0.21 -9.10
CA TYR A 89 -6.24 1.09 -8.39
C TYR A 89 -5.32 0.26 -7.50
N HIS A 90 -4.01 0.29 -7.78
CA HIS A 90 -2.99 -0.56 -7.16
C HIS A 90 -2.04 0.29 -6.32
N LEU A 91 -1.97 0.03 -5.00
CA LEU A 91 -0.98 0.70 -4.15
C LEU A 91 0.35 -0.06 -4.18
N LEU A 92 1.41 0.64 -4.56
CA LEU A 92 2.78 0.17 -4.57
C LEU A 92 3.66 1.13 -3.76
N SER A 93 4.81 0.64 -3.35
CA SER A 93 5.93 1.49 -2.96
C SER A 93 7.03 1.45 -4.02
N GLY A 94 8.01 2.34 -3.90
CA GLY A 94 9.24 2.26 -4.70
C GLY A 94 10.08 0.98 -4.50
N MET A 95 9.74 0.14 -3.50
CA MET A 95 10.42 -1.11 -3.18
C MET A 95 9.76 -2.37 -3.76
N ASP A 96 8.66 -2.22 -4.50
CA ASP A 96 7.96 -3.31 -5.16
C ASP A 96 8.39 -3.43 -6.61
N LEU A 97 8.20 -4.62 -7.20
CA LEU A 97 8.25 -4.84 -8.64
C LEU A 97 7.05 -5.69 -9.08
N PRO A 98 6.50 -5.46 -10.29
CA PRO A 98 5.67 -6.47 -10.93
C PRO A 98 6.52 -7.71 -11.21
N LEU A 99 5.89 -8.89 -11.19
CA LEU A 99 6.50 -10.16 -11.58
C LEU A 99 6.13 -10.57 -13.01
N HIS A 100 5.11 -9.93 -13.59
CA HIS A 100 4.56 -10.24 -14.89
C HIS A 100 4.36 -8.97 -15.73
N LYS A 101 4.20 -9.13 -17.05
CA LYS A 101 3.83 -8.05 -17.97
C LYS A 101 2.43 -7.49 -17.65
N ILE A 102 2.19 -6.25 -18.10
CA ILE A 102 0.87 -5.62 -18.01
C ILE A 102 -0.22 -6.47 -18.68
N ASP A 103 0.05 -7.16 -19.80
CA ASP A 103 -0.93 -8.06 -20.43
C ASP A 103 -1.42 -9.18 -19.51
N TYR A 104 -0.54 -9.75 -18.69
CA TYR A 104 -0.91 -10.80 -17.75
C TYR A 104 -1.70 -10.20 -16.58
N ILE A 105 -1.22 -9.08 -16.04
CA ILE A 105 -1.87 -8.36 -14.95
C ILE A 105 -3.30 -7.95 -15.37
N ASP A 106 -3.45 -7.38 -16.56
CA ASP A 106 -4.72 -6.95 -17.13
C ASP A 106 -5.70 -8.12 -17.26
N ARG A 107 -5.25 -9.22 -17.89
CA ARG A 107 -6.07 -10.44 -18.04
C ARG A 107 -6.52 -11.01 -16.70
N PHE A 108 -5.64 -11.01 -15.69
CA PHE A 108 -6.00 -11.44 -14.34
C PHE A 108 -7.13 -10.59 -13.75
N PHE A 109 -7.07 -9.26 -13.90
CA PHE A 109 -8.11 -8.36 -13.40
C PHE A 109 -9.40 -8.43 -14.24
N GLU A 110 -9.31 -8.77 -15.53
CA GLU A 110 -10.48 -9.06 -16.37
C GLU A 110 -11.21 -10.32 -15.88
N GLU A 111 -10.48 -11.39 -15.61
CA GLU A 111 -11.02 -12.65 -15.06
C GLU A 111 -11.67 -12.46 -13.67
N HIS A 112 -11.14 -11.53 -12.87
CA HIS A 112 -11.58 -11.25 -11.50
C HIS A 112 -12.29 -9.89 -11.36
N ASN A 113 -12.87 -9.39 -12.44
CA ASN A 113 -13.45 -8.05 -12.47
C ASN A 113 -14.50 -7.85 -11.36
N GLY A 114 -14.41 -6.70 -10.69
CA GLY A 114 -15.29 -6.30 -9.60
C GLY A 114 -14.87 -6.81 -8.23
N LYS A 115 -13.81 -7.62 -8.12
CA LYS A 115 -13.26 -8.07 -6.83
C LYS A 115 -12.36 -7.02 -6.19
N GLU A 116 -12.41 -6.95 -4.86
CA GLU A 116 -11.54 -6.11 -4.03
C GLU A 116 -10.42 -6.97 -3.45
N PHE A 117 -9.17 -6.65 -3.80
CA PHE A 117 -7.98 -7.35 -3.32
C PHE A 117 -7.41 -6.57 -2.14
N VAL A 118 -7.89 -6.92 -0.95
CA VAL A 118 -7.50 -6.35 0.34
C VAL A 118 -7.26 -7.50 1.30
N HIS A 119 -6.10 -7.50 1.96
CA HIS A 119 -5.70 -8.53 2.91
C HIS A 119 -6.27 -8.25 4.30
N PHE A 120 -6.66 -9.31 5.01
CA PHE A 120 -7.14 -9.30 6.37
C PHE A 120 -6.42 -10.37 7.19
N THR A 121 -5.98 -9.99 8.39
CA THR A 121 -5.40 -10.86 9.42
C THR A 121 -6.29 -10.90 10.66
N GLU A 122 -7.01 -9.80 10.94
CA GLU A 122 -7.92 -9.66 12.08
C GLU A 122 -9.19 -8.94 11.58
N ILE A 123 -10.37 -9.39 12.03
CA ILE A 123 -11.68 -8.84 11.64
C ILE A 123 -12.62 -8.89 12.85
N GLY A 124 -13.27 -7.76 13.14
CA GLY A 124 -14.30 -7.68 14.17
C GLY A 124 -13.78 -8.13 15.53
N ASP A 125 -14.39 -9.18 16.10
CA ASP A 125 -14.08 -9.67 17.44
C ASP A 125 -12.68 -10.31 17.55
N SER A 126 -12.04 -10.67 16.44
CA SER A 126 -10.65 -11.18 16.48
C SER A 126 -9.58 -10.09 16.58
N ILE A 127 -9.98 -8.81 16.53
CA ILE A 127 -9.06 -7.68 16.70
C ILE A 127 -8.48 -7.68 18.11
N SER A 128 -7.17 -7.89 18.18
CA SER A 128 -6.40 -7.84 19.42
C SER A 128 -6.44 -6.45 20.06
N THR A 129 -6.25 -6.40 21.38
CA THR A 129 -6.20 -5.12 22.11
C THR A 129 -5.10 -4.20 21.59
N SER A 130 -3.92 -4.74 21.24
CA SER A 130 -2.82 -3.96 20.68
C SER A 130 -3.16 -3.38 19.30
N THR A 131 -3.84 -4.14 18.44
CA THR A 131 -4.34 -3.65 17.16
C THR A 131 -5.44 -2.59 17.36
N ARG A 132 -6.38 -2.81 18.29
CA ARG A 132 -7.42 -1.81 18.62
C ARG A 132 -6.83 -0.50 19.13
N ASP A 133 -5.83 -0.57 20.01
CA ASP A 133 -5.17 0.57 20.62
C ASP A 133 -4.48 1.49 19.59
N ARG A 134 -4.17 0.99 18.39
CA ARG A 134 -3.63 1.80 17.28
C ARG A 134 -4.51 3.00 16.93
N ILE A 135 -5.82 2.87 17.14
CA ILE A 135 -6.83 3.90 16.81
C ILE A 135 -7.74 4.26 18.00
N ALA A 136 -7.85 3.40 19.02
CA ALA A 136 -8.68 3.65 20.20
C ALA A 136 -8.10 4.69 21.16
N ILE A 137 -6.79 4.89 21.15
CA ILE A 137 -6.11 5.96 21.90
C ILE A 137 -5.42 6.93 20.93
N TRP A 138 -4.92 8.04 21.45
CA TRP A 138 -4.21 9.05 20.67
C TRP A 138 -2.71 8.75 20.60
N HIS A 139 -2.14 8.91 19.40
CA HIS A 139 -0.71 8.80 19.09
C HIS A 139 -0.20 10.10 18.42
N PRO A 140 -0.28 11.27 19.10
CA PRO A 140 -0.09 12.58 18.48
C PRO A 140 1.36 12.88 18.06
N PHE A 141 2.34 12.15 18.59
CA PHE A 141 3.77 12.36 18.33
C PHE A 141 4.37 11.40 17.29
N GLN A 142 3.58 10.43 16.81
CA GLN A 142 4.07 9.40 15.90
C GLN A 142 4.59 9.98 14.58
N ASN A 143 3.97 11.06 14.08
CA ASN A 143 4.43 11.75 12.87
C ASN A 143 5.78 12.46 13.04
N GLN A 144 6.15 12.84 14.26
CA GLN A 144 7.37 13.59 14.55
C GLN A 144 8.51 12.64 14.92
N LEU A 145 8.20 11.58 15.66
CA LEU A 145 9.20 10.70 16.26
C LEU A 145 9.41 9.39 15.47
N GLY A 146 8.43 8.97 14.66
CA GLY A 146 8.53 7.76 13.83
C GLY A 146 8.92 6.53 14.66
N ARG A 147 9.98 5.82 14.26
CA ARG A 147 10.47 4.63 14.99
C ARG A 147 11.08 4.94 16.37
N HIS A 148 11.41 6.20 16.65
CA HIS A 148 12.03 6.62 17.91
C HIS A 148 11.01 7.00 18.99
N CYS A 149 9.70 6.79 18.75
CA CYS A 149 8.62 7.24 19.63
C CYS A 149 8.45 6.41 20.92
N SER A 150 9.18 5.31 21.07
CA SER A 150 8.82 4.21 21.98
C SER A 150 8.56 4.62 23.43
N TYR A 151 9.36 5.50 24.03
CA TYR A 151 9.19 5.88 25.44
C TYR A 151 8.03 6.87 25.66
N VAL A 152 7.92 7.89 24.81
CA VAL A 152 6.87 8.93 24.93
C VAL A 152 5.50 8.32 24.65
N ASP A 153 5.38 7.52 23.59
CA ASP A 153 4.13 6.82 23.28
C ASP A 153 3.78 5.78 24.33
N PHE A 154 4.77 5.06 24.88
CA PHE A 154 4.51 4.13 25.97
C PHE A 154 3.94 4.84 27.20
N ALA A 155 4.56 5.94 27.64
CA ALA A 155 4.08 6.71 28.78
C ALA A 155 2.67 7.26 28.54
N LEU A 156 2.43 7.89 27.38
CA LEU A 156 1.12 8.44 27.00
C LEU A 156 0.06 7.36 26.88
N SER A 157 0.39 6.20 26.31
CA SER A 157 -0.52 5.07 26.19
C SER A 157 -0.97 4.57 27.57
N ASN A 158 -0.05 4.44 28.52
CA ASN A 158 -0.38 4.02 29.89
C ASN A 158 -1.25 5.05 30.63
N ILE A 159 -0.95 6.34 30.47
CA ILE A 159 -1.78 7.42 31.03
C ILE A 159 -3.20 7.34 30.45
N GLN A 160 -3.33 7.31 29.13
CA GLN A 160 -4.63 7.24 28.43
C GLN A 160 -5.46 6.03 28.86
N LYS A 161 -4.83 4.86 29.01
CA LYS A 161 -5.50 3.64 29.50
C LYS A 161 -5.96 3.79 30.94
N SER A 162 -5.14 4.41 31.80
CA SER A 162 -5.47 4.63 33.22
C SER A 162 -6.66 5.57 33.41
N ILE A 163 -6.83 6.55 32.51
CA ILE A 163 -7.99 7.45 32.50
C ILE A 163 -9.10 6.97 31.53
N HIS A 164 -9.04 5.73 31.07
CA HIS A 164 -10.08 5.07 30.24
C HIS A 164 -10.42 5.83 28.94
N VAL A 165 -9.42 6.41 28.27
CA VAL A 165 -9.62 6.97 26.93
C VAL A 165 -9.96 5.86 25.96
N ASP A 166 -11.13 5.95 25.33
CA ASP A 166 -11.54 5.09 24.25
C ASP A 166 -12.25 5.89 23.15
N ARG A 167 -11.51 6.22 22.10
CA ARG A 167 -12.02 6.94 20.92
C ARG A 167 -13.02 6.12 20.11
N LEU A 168 -13.11 4.82 20.36
CA LEU A 168 -14.00 3.90 19.66
C LEU A 168 -15.21 3.48 20.51
N GLN A 169 -15.41 4.05 21.70
CA GLN A 169 -16.49 3.63 22.61
C GLN A 169 -17.88 3.66 21.95
N SER A 170 -18.14 4.62 21.07
CA SER A 170 -19.40 4.77 20.32
C SER A 170 -19.32 4.26 18.89
N CYS A 171 -18.23 3.59 18.50
CA CYS A 171 -18.03 3.07 17.16
C CYS A 171 -18.81 1.77 16.97
N THR A 172 -19.72 1.76 15.99
CA THR A 172 -20.49 0.56 15.59
C THR A 172 -19.90 -0.15 14.37
N LYS A 173 -18.73 0.31 13.89
CA LYS A 173 -18.09 -0.22 12.68
C LYS A 173 -17.33 -1.50 12.99
N THR A 174 -17.40 -2.47 12.07
CA THR A 174 -16.54 -3.65 12.12
C THR A 174 -15.11 -3.24 11.78
N LEU A 175 -14.19 -3.35 12.73
CA LEU A 175 -12.77 -3.08 12.48
C LEU A 175 -12.16 -4.22 11.67
N GLY A 176 -11.14 -3.89 10.87
CA GLY A 176 -10.30 -4.88 10.22
C GLY A 176 -8.85 -4.43 10.22
N LYS A 177 -7.93 -5.40 10.16
CA LYS A 177 -6.49 -5.16 10.03
C LYS A 177 -5.87 -6.17 9.07
N GLY A 178 -4.95 -5.74 8.23
CA GLY A 178 -4.18 -6.60 7.33
C GLY A 178 -3.01 -5.87 6.69
N ALA A 179 -2.79 -6.06 5.40
CA ALA A 179 -1.68 -5.41 4.69
C ALA A 179 -2.07 -4.00 4.25
N GLN A 180 -1.11 -3.07 4.22
CA GLN A 180 -1.30 -1.75 3.60
C GLN A 180 -1.59 -1.85 2.09
N TRP A 181 -1.03 -2.86 1.42
CA TRP A 181 -1.09 -2.99 -0.05
C TRP A 181 -2.44 -3.53 -0.52
N PHE A 182 -2.91 -3.01 -1.66
CA PHE A 182 -4.21 -3.40 -2.21
C PHE A 182 -4.27 -3.24 -3.74
N SER A 183 -5.26 -3.91 -4.33
CA SER A 183 -5.78 -3.60 -5.67
C SER A 183 -7.30 -3.50 -5.60
N ILE A 184 -7.85 -2.31 -5.79
CA ILE A 184 -9.28 -2.05 -5.54
C ILE A 184 -9.98 -1.45 -6.74
N THR A 185 -11.28 -1.69 -6.83
CA THR A 185 -12.09 -1.18 -7.93
C THR A 185 -12.33 0.31 -7.79
N ARG A 186 -12.63 0.97 -8.91
CA ARG A 186 -13.11 2.35 -8.93
C ARG A 186 -14.29 2.62 -7.99
N ASN A 187 -15.22 1.68 -7.89
CA ASN A 187 -16.40 1.81 -7.02
C ASN A 187 -15.98 1.88 -5.54
N PHE A 188 -14.97 1.10 -5.14
CA PHE A 188 -14.47 1.18 -3.78
C PHE A 188 -13.66 2.46 -3.55
N VAL A 189 -12.87 2.92 -4.53
CA VAL A 189 -12.22 4.24 -4.46
C VAL A 189 -13.24 5.36 -4.25
N ASP A 190 -14.36 5.34 -4.98
CA ASP A 190 -15.45 6.31 -4.82
C ASP A 190 -16.04 6.26 -3.41
N TYR A 191 -16.35 5.06 -2.92
CA TYR A 191 -16.82 4.89 -1.54
C TYR A 191 -15.82 5.46 -0.53
N VAL A 192 -14.53 5.19 -0.72
CA VAL A 192 -13.45 5.65 0.17
C VAL A 192 -13.39 7.18 0.22
N ILE A 193 -13.37 7.83 -0.95
CA ILE A 193 -13.31 9.29 -1.06
C ILE A 193 -14.56 9.94 -0.46
N THR A 194 -15.75 9.44 -0.78
CA THR A 194 -17.02 10.00 -0.28
C THR A 194 -17.15 9.90 1.23
N ASN A 195 -16.69 8.80 1.83
CA ASN A 195 -16.83 8.56 3.27
C ASN A 195 -15.62 9.02 4.10
N TRP A 196 -14.56 9.54 3.46
CA TRP A 196 -13.31 9.90 4.15
C TRP A 196 -13.51 10.85 5.32
N SER A 197 -14.39 11.84 5.23
CA SER A 197 -14.61 12.82 6.30
C SER A 197 -15.04 12.19 7.64
N TYR A 198 -15.75 11.07 7.58
CA TYR A 198 -16.14 10.29 8.75
C TYR A 198 -14.94 9.48 9.30
N TYR A 199 -14.31 8.67 8.45
CA TYR A 199 -13.21 7.78 8.86
C TYR A 199 -11.93 8.54 9.23
N GLN A 200 -11.69 9.72 8.65
CA GLN A 200 -10.52 10.55 8.96
C GLN A 200 -10.42 10.82 10.47
N LYS A 201 -11.53 11.06 11.16
CA LYS A 201 -11.54 11.29 12.61
C LYS A 201 -11.09 10.07 13.42
N MET A 202 -11.38 8.87 12.91
CA MET A 202 -10.96 7.60 13.51
C MET A 202 -9.46 7.37 13.33
N PHE A 203 -8.92 7.72 12.17
CA PHE A 203 -7.52 7.44 11.82
C PHE A 203 -6.54 8.58 12.05
N THR A 204 -7.01 9.79 12.41
CA THR A 204 -6.11 10.90 12.76
C THR A 204 -5.39 10.59 14.08
N ASN A 205 -4.10 10.95 14.18
CA ASN A 205 -3.22 10.69 15.32
C ASN A 205 -3.28 9.23 15.76
N SER A 206 -3.16 8.32 14.81
CA SER A 206 -3.13 6.87 15.00
C SER A 206 -1.71 6.32 14.78
N TYR A 207 -1.51 5.05 15.16
CA TYR A 207 -0.25 4.34 15.04
C TYR A 207 -0.39 3.13 14.10
N CYS A 208 0.39 3.08 13.01
CA CYS A 208 0.38 2.00 12.01
C CYS A 208 -1.05 1.58 11.58
N ALA A 209 -1.92 2.57 11.38
CA ALA A 209 -3.32 2.34 11.05
C ALA A 209 -3.60 2.36 9.53
N ASP A 210 -2.57 2.59 8.72
CA ASP A 210 -2.56 2.28 7.28
C ASP A 210 -2.88 0.80 7.02
N GLU A 211 -2.52 -0.09 7.96
CA GLU A 211 -2.91 -1.51 7.97
C GLU A 211 -4.37 -1.77 8.40
N MET A 212 -5.13 -0.74 8.80
CA MET A 212 -6.52 -0.86 9.29
C MET A 212 -7.53 -0.05 8.48
N PHE A 213 -7.06 1.03 7.86
CA PHE A 213 -7.88 2.06 7.22
C PHE A 213 -8.80 1.48 6.14
N LEU A 214 -8.23 0.88 5.09
CA LEU A 214 -9.04 0.35 3.99
C LEU A 214 -9.82 -0.89 4.40
N GLN A 215 -9.24 -1.74 5.26
CA GLN A 215 -9.90 -2.95 5.78
C GLN A 215 -11.20 -2.57 6.48
N THR A 216 -11.13 -1.61 7.40
CA THR A 216 -12.28 -1.12 8.14
C THR A 216 -13.29 -0.48 7.19
N MET A 217 -12.86 0.34 6.22
CA MET A 217 -13.80 0.93 5.26
C MET A 217 -14.50 -0.11 4.38
N LEU A 218 -13.78 -1.14 3.92
CA LEU A 218 -14.31 -2.19 3.05
C LEU A 218 -15.35 -3.04 3.77
N LEU A 219 -15.05 -3.48 5.00
CA LEU A 219 -15.96 -4.27 5.83
C LEU A 219 -17.28 -3.55 6.16
N ASN A 220 -17.27 -2.22 6.12
CA ASN A 220 -18.45 -1.38 6.40
C ASN A 220 -19.06 -0.76 5.13
N SER A 221 -18.67 -1.25 3.95
CA SER A 221 -19.19 -0.82 2.66
C SER A 221 -20.12 -1.87 2.03
N PRO A 222 -20.97 -1.48 1.06
CA PRO A 222 -21.73 -2.44 0.25
C PRO A 222 -20.85 -3.40 -0.57
N LEU A 223 -19.56 -3.08 -0.73
CA LEU A 223 -18.58 -3.83 -1.50
C LEU A 223 -17.88 -4.92 -0.68
N ARG A 224 -18.21 -5.08 0.61
CA ARG A 224 -17.72 -6.20 1.44
C ARG A 224 -17.93 -7.57 0.77
N LYS A 225 -19.06 -7.76 0.08
CA LYS A 225 -19.37 -9.00 -0.65
C LYS A 225 -18.45 -9.27 -1.85
N ASN A 226 -17.68 -8.27 -2.28
CA ASN A 226 -16.76 -8.35 -3.41
C ASN A 226 -15.33 -8.64 -2.99
N ILE A 227 -15.04 -8.81 -1.69
CA ILE A 227 -13.69 -9.18 -1.23
C ILE A 227 -13.25 -10.47 -1.95
N PHE A 228 -12.05 -10.45 -2.52
CA PHE A 228 -11.50 -11.58 -3.28
C PHE A 228 -11.32 -12.82 -2.41
N ARG A 229 -10.72 -12.64 -1.23
CA ARG A 229 -10.59 -13.65 -0.17
C ARG A 229 -11.09 -13.06 1.16
N PRO A 230 -12.31 -13.41 1.61
CA PRO A 230 -12.94 -12.74 2.75
C PRO A 230 -12.46 -13.25 4.11
N GLU A 231 -11.84 -14.42 4.16
CA GLU A 231 -11.36 -15.03 5.40
C GLU A 231 -10.05 -14.37 5.84
N PRO A 232 -9.88 -14.09 7.14
CA PRO A 232 -8.63 -13.58 7.66
C PRO A 232 -7.56 -14.68 7.70
N ASP A 233 -6.39 -14.39 7.17
CA ASP A 233 -5.22 -15.26 7.19
C ASP A 233 -3.93 -14.42 7.18
N ASP A 234 -2.77 -15.07 7.24
CA ASP A 234 -1.46 -14.42 7.08
C ASP A 234 -0.93 -14.55 5.63
N ASP A 235 -1.78 -14.96 4.66
CA ASP A 235 -1.43 -15.18 3.25
C ASP A 235 -1.72 -13.94 2.39
N TYR A 236 -0.66 -13.34 1.87
CA TYR A 236 -0.72 -12.19 0.97
C TYR A 236 -1.22 -12.51 -0.45
N ALA A 237 -1.60 -13.75 -0.75
CA ALA A 237 -2.26 -14.08 -2.01
C ALA A 237 -3.63 -13.38 -2.18
N SER A 238 -4.27 -12.94 -1.10
CA SER A 238 -5.47 -12.07 -1.16
C SER A 238 -5.21 -10.70 -1.83
N ILE A 239 -3.96 -10.26 -1.87
CA ILE A 239 -3.49 -9.03 -2.54
C ILE A 239 -2.54 -9.33 -3.70
N MET A 240 -2.45 -10.60 -4.12
CA MET A 240 -1.61 -11.08 -5.20
C MET A 240 -0.14 -10.63 -5.08
N ARG A 241 0.41 -10.66 -3.86
CA ARG A 241 1.75 -10.15 -3.57
C ARG A 241 2.57 -11.14 -2.76
N ILE A 242 3.83 -11.31 -3.13
CA ILE A 242 4.80 -11.99 -2.28
C ILE A 242 5.38 -10.97 -1.28
N ILE A 243 5.23 -11.25 0.02
CA ILE A 243 5.94 -10.54 1.08
C ILE A 243 6.50 -11.57 2.04
N ASP A 244 7.82 -11.65 2.15
CA ASP A 244 8.47 -12.64 2.99
C ASP A 244 8.84 -12.05 4.35
N TRP A 245 8.11 -12.48 5.37
CA TRP A 245 8.36 -12.13 6.78
C TRP A 245 9.08 -13.22 7.56
N GLU A 246 9.24 -14.41 6.99
CA GLU A 246 9.89 -15.55 7.65
C GLU A 246 11.40 -15.36 7.75
N ARG A 247 11.99 -14.70 6.74
CA ARG A 247 13.44 -14.44 6.66
C ARG A 247 13.84 -13.04 7.15
N GLY A 248 13.01 -12.38 7.96
CA GLY A 248 13.33 -11.15 8.68
C GLY A 248 12.32 -10.00 8.49
N ASN A 249 12.77 -8.77 8.70
CA ASN A 249 11.93 -7.57 8.57
C ASN A 249 11.84 -7.08 7.13
N PRO A 250 10.66 -7.17 6.50
CA PRO A 250 10.42 -8.13 5.41
C PRO A 250 11.66 -8.34 4.52
N TYR A 251 11.95 -9.59 4.17
CA TYR A 251 13.15 -10.01 3.45
C TYR A 251 13.37 -9.23 2.14
N VAL A 252 14.65 -8.95 1.85
CA VAL A 252 15.07 -8.34 0.58
C VAL A 252 15.46 -9.46 -0.37
N PHE A 253 14.66 -9.67 -1.41
CA PHE A 253 14.93 -10.70 -2.41
C PHE A 253 16.28 -10.48 -3.10
N ARG A 254 16.94 -11.59 -3.43
CA ARG A 254 18.26 -11.63 -4.07
C ARG A 254 18.22 -12.49 -5.32
N ALA A 255 19.32 -12.50 -6.07
CA ALA A 255 19.40 -13.26 -7.31
C ALA A 255 19.18 -14.78 -7.13
N CYS A 256 19.39 -15.32 -5.93
CA CYS A 256 19.10 -16.71 -5.59
C CYS A 256 17.61 -17.03 -5.46
N ASP A 257 16.75 -16.04 -5.22
CA ASP A 257 15.30 -16.22 -5.11
C ASP A 257 14.58 -16.16 -6.47
N LEU A 258 15.32 -15.92 -7.55
CA LEU A 258 14.74 -15.61 -8.86
C LEU A 258 13.85 -16.73 -9.40
N GLU A 259 14.22 -18.00 -9.17
CA GLU A 259 13.39 -19.13 -9.59
C GLU A 259 12.04 -19.16 -8.86
N THR A 260 12.04 -18.90 -7.55
CA THR A 260 10.82 -18.78 -6.75
C THR A 260 9.95 -17.63 -7.23
N LEU A 261 10.55 -16.47 -7.53
CA LEU A 261 9.83 -15.30 -8.03
C LEU A 261 9.22 -15.55 -9.41
N ARG A 262 9.95 -16.20 -10.31
CA ARG A 262 9.49 -16.55 -11.68
C ARG A 262 8.32 -17.53 -11.68
N ASN A 263 8.37 -18.54 -10.81
CA ASN A 263 7.35 -19.58 -10.75
C ASN A 263 6.10 -19.17 -9.97
N SER A 264 6.08 -17.95 -9.42
CA SER A 264 4.95 -17.47 -8.61
C SER A 264 3.79 -16.97 -9.47
N ALA A 265 2.58 -17.35 -9.07
CA ALA A 265 1.34 -16.82 -9.63
C ALA A 265 1.01 -15.39 -9.14
N MET A 266 1.77 -14.85 -8.19
CA MET A 266 1.56 -13.50 -7.66
C MET A 266 1.90 -12.44 -8.70
N LEU A 267 1.22 -11.29 -8.64
CA LEU A 267 1.42 -10.18 -9.57
C LEU A 267 2.60 -9.29 -9.19
N PHE A 268 2.84 -9.13 -7.88
CA PHE A 268 3.87 -8.25 -7.34
C PHE A 268 4.72 -8.96 -6.29
N ALA A 269 5.93 -8.45 -6.04
CA ALA A 269 6.75 -8.90 -4.92
C ALA A 269 7.34 -7.72 -4.14
N ARG A 270 7.50 -7.94 -2.82
CA ARG A 270 8.09 -7.02 -1.85
C ARG A 270 9.05 -7.76 -0.90
N LYS A 271 10.25 -7.28 -0.61
CA LYS A 271 10.85 -6.02 -1.10
C LYS A 271 12.12 -6.30 -1.90
N PHE A 272 12.42 -5.36 -2.78
CA PHE A 272 13.70 -5.26 -3.48
C PHE A 272 14.45 -4.02 -2.98
N ASP A 273 15.78 -4.06 -3.01
CA ASP A 273 16.63 -2.91 -2.69
C ASP A 273 17.89 -2.94 -3.57
N GLU A 274 18.00 -1.99 -4.50
CA GLU A 274 19.14 -1.88 -5.43
C GLU A 274 20.50 -1.79 -4.74
N ARG A 275 20.53 -1.34 -3.47
CA ARG A 275 21.77 -1.23 -2.68
C ARG A 275 22.20 -2.57 -2.08
N ILE A 276 21.30 -3.56 -2.05
CA ILE A 276 21.55 -4.91 -1.53
C ILE A 276 21.78 -5.88 -2.68
N ASP A 277 20.87 -5.90 -3.66
CA ASP A 277 21.02 -6.76 -4.84
C ASP A 277 20.28 -6.14 -6.04
N ASN A 278 20.97 -5.32 -6.83
CA ASN A 278 20.41 -4.80 -8.08
C ASN A 278 20.31 -5.87 -9.18
N ASN A 279 21.02 -7.00 -9.06
CA ASN A 279 21.05 -8.01 -10.11
C ASN A 279 19.69 -8.71 -10.24
N VAL A 280 19.02 -9.01 -9.10
CA VAL A 280 17.67 -9.60 -9.15
C VAL A 280 16.66 -8.67 -9.82
N ILE A 281 16.73 -7.37 -9.51
CA ILE A 281 15.87 -6.33 -10.10
C ILE A 281 16.03 -6.30 -11.62
N MET A 282 17.28 -6.23 -12.08
CA MET A 282 17.57 -6.17 -13.52
C MET A 282 17.21 -7.46 -14.26
N LYS A 283 17.35 -8.63 -13.63
CA LYS A 283 16.95 -9.91 -14.22
C LYS A 283 15.43 -10.00 -14.40
N ILE A 284 14.66 -9.66 -13.35
CA ILE A 284 13.19 -9.59 -13.42
C ILE A 284 12.76 -8.61 -14.52
N ALA A 285 13.34 -7.40 -14.52
CA ALA A 285 13.02 -6.39 -15.52
C ALA A 285 13.30 -6.86 -16.96
N LYS A 286 14.44 -7.55 -17.16
CA LYS A 286 14.79 -8.11 -18.47
C LYS A 286 13.79 -9.19 -18.90
N GLU A 287 13.37 -10.06 -18.00
CA GLU A 287 12.43 -11.14 -18.31
C GLU A 287 11.04 -10.60 -18.68
N ILE A 288 10.52 -9.64 -17.91
CA ILE A 288 9.25 -8.99 -18.22
C ILE A 288 9.31 -8.32 -19.60
N ARG A 289 10.42 -7.65 -19.95
CA ARG A 289 10.58 -7.02 -21.28
C ARG A 289 10.74 -8.03 -22.42
N SER A 290 11.31 -9.21 -22.16
CA SER A 290 11.70 -10.18 -23.20
C SER A 290 10.67 -11.29 -23.44
N SER A 291 9.73 -11.49 -22.52
CA SER A 291 8.72 -12.55 -22.64
C SER A 291 7.76 -12.18 -23.76
N ASN A 292 7.72 -12.88 -24.89
CA ASN A 292 6.81 -12.55 -26.00
C ASN A 292 5.35 -12.53 -25.56
#